data_AF-A0A8H4L059-F1
#
_entry.id   AF-A0A8H4L059-F1
#
_cell.length_a   1.000
_cell.length_b   1.000
_cell.length_c   1.000
_cell.angle_alpha   90.00
_cell.angle_beta   90.00
_cell.angle_gamma   90.00
#
_symmetry.space_group_name_H-M   'P 1'
#
loop_
_entity.id
_entity.type
_entity.pdbx_description
1 polymer ?
#
loop_
_entity_poly.entity_id
_entity_poly.type
_entity_poly.pdbx_seq_one_letter_code
_entity_poly.pdbx_strand_id
1 'polypeptide(L)'
;MIKEFGLDDVAALFTLACTLGCGASMIAMTHYGLGRHDWTLSSETLILYARCFWISVLFYMMALWFAKMTFLLHYYRLMSVSTTMRNIYLGCLILVVLWGGSQGIMAFLECIPLKAVWDPRVDGKCRPHQTTLWYINGVINIVSDVAILILPLPVVWKLNFPRTQKILLSGIFGLGFFTVAVSILRMQWLKPQPDMT
;
A
#
# COMPACT_ATOMS: atom_id res chain seq x y z
N MET A 1 -0.36 4.23 -32.23
CA MET A 1 0.55 3.42 -31.39
C MET A 1 1.38 4.38 -30.56
N ILE A 2 1.02 4.64 -29.29
CA ILE A 2 1.78 5.58 -28.46
C ILE A 2 2.82 4.77 -27.68
N LYS A 3 4.00 4.63 -28.28
CA LYS A 3 5.23 4.17 -27.61
C LYS A 3 5.91 5.40 -27.01
N GLU A 4 5.42 5.87 -25.87
CA GLU A 4 6.22 6.79 -25.05
C GLU A 4 6.18 6.28 -23.62
N PHE A 5 7.35 5.86 -23.15
CA PHE A 5 7.60 5.42 -21.78
C PHE A 5 7.27 6.58 -20.85
N GLY A 6 6.21 6.44 -20.07
CA GLY A 6 5.71 7.49 -19.19
C GLY A 6 6.24 7.36 -17.78
N LEU A 7 6.07 8.42 -16.98
CA LEU A 7 6.33 8.37 -15.53
C LEU A 7 5.43 7.33 -14.83
N ASP A 8 4.26 7.02 -15.41
CA ASP A 8 3.38 5.96 -14.94
C ASP A 8 4.02 4.56 -15.06
N ASP A 9 4.72 4.28 -16.16
CA ASP A 9 5.44 3.02 -16.38
C ASP A 9 6.60 2.84 -15.39
N VAL A 10 7.34 3.92 -15.10
CA VAL A 10 8.41 3.93 -14.08
C VAL A 10 7.84 3.62 -12.70
N ALA A 11 6.77 4.31 -12.30
CA ALA A 11 6.11 4.06 -11.02
C ALA A 11 5.56 2.62 -10.94
N ALA A 12 5.09 2.05 -12.06
CA ALA A 12 4.61 0.67 -12.12
C ALA A 12 5.75 -0.33 -11.91
N LEU A 13 6.93 -0.06 -12.49
CA LEU A 13 8.12 -0.89 -12.29
C LEU A 13 8.59 -0.87 -10.83
N PHE A 14 8.57 0.31 -10.18
CA PHE A 14 8.85 0.43 -8.75
C PHE A 14 7.82 -0.32 -7.88
N THR A 15 6.54 -0.24 -8.25
CA THR A 15 5.48 -1.02 -7.59
C THR A 15 5.77 -2.52 -7.66
N LEU A 16 6.14 -3.02 -8.84
CA LEU A 16 6.50 -4.42 -9.04
C LEU A 16 7.71 -4.83 -8.21
N ALA A 17 8.78 -4.04 -8.25
CA ALA A 17 9.99 -4.30 -7.47
C ALA A 17 9.71 -4.36 -5.96
N CYS A 18 8.91 -3.43 -5.44
CA CYS A 18 8.52 -3.42 -4.02
C CYS A 18 7.64 -4.62 -3.68
N THR A 19 6.73 -5.02 -4.56
CA THR A 19 5.87 -6.19 -4.37
C THR A 19 6.70 -7.48 -4.31
N LEU A 20 7.70 -7.62 -5.19
CA LEU A 20 8.64 -8.74 -5.16
C LEU A 20 9.48 -8.73 -3.88
N GLY A 21 9.94 -7.57 -3.42
CA GLY A 21 10.64 -7.42 -2.14
C GLY A 21 9.78 -7.87 -0.96
N CYS A 22 8.50 -7.50 -0.95
CA CYS A 22 7.54 -7.96 0.05
C CYS A 22 7.38 -9.49 0.01
N GLY A 23 7.19 -10.08 -1.17
CA GLY A 23 7.10 -11.53 -1.34
C GLY A 23 8.37 -12.26 -0.86
N ALA A 24 9.55 -11.77 -1.23
CA ALA A 24 10.83 -12.33 -0.81
C ALA A 24 11.01 -12.30 0.72
N SER A 25 10.61 -11.18 1.36
CA SER A 25 10.66 -11.07 2.82
C SER A 25 9.68 -12.01 3.53
N MET A 26 8.49 -12.25 2.96
CA MET A 26 7.54 -13.26 3.47
C MET A 26 8.10 -14.68 3.32
N ILE A 27 8.75 -14.99 2.21
CA ILE A 27 9.44 -16.28 2.02
C ILE A 27 10.52 -16.44 3.09
N ALA A 28 11.32 -15.39 3.36
CA ALA A 28 12.33 -15.43 4.41
C ALA A 28 11.73 -15.74 5.80
N MET A 29 10.54 -15.20 6.13
CA MET A 29 9.86 -15.52 7.38
C MET A 29 9.52 -17.00 7.53
N THR A 30 9.24 -17.72 6.44
CA THR A 30 8.95 -19.15 6.51
C THR A 30 10.15 -19.95 7.05
N HIS A 31 11.37 -19.50 6.76
CA HIS A 31 12.59 -20.05 7.36
C HIS A 31 12.74 -19.71 8.83
N TYR A 32 12.17 -18.59 9.29
CA TYR A 32 12.20 -18.13 10.68
C TYR A 32 10.94 -18.50 11.48
N GLY A 33 10.16 -19.48 11.00
CA GLY A 33 9.07 -20.07 11.77
C GLY A 33 7.68 -19.47 11.56
N LEU A 34 7.44 -18.76 10.44
CA LEU A 34 6.08 -18.37 10.04
C LEU A 34 5.15 -19.59 10.09
N GLY A 35 4.10 -19.51 10.91
CA GLY A 35 3.11 -20.58 11.10
C GLY A 35 3.41 -21.56 12.25
N ARG A 36 4.47 -21.36 13.04
CA ARG A 36 4.71 -22.07 14.30
C ARG A 36 4.26 -21.23 15.50
N HIS A 37 3.89 -21.87 16.60
CA HIS A 37 3.53 -21.16 17.84
C HIS A 37 4.74 -20.46 18.44
N ASP A 38 4.55 -19.22 18.90
CA ASP A 38 5.63 -18.35 19.40
C ASP A 38 6.46 -18.99 20.52
N TRP A 39 5.85 -19.81 21.39
CA TRP A 39 6.57 -20.52 22.47
C TRP A 39 7.53 -21.61 21.97
N THR A 40 7.42 -22.05 20.71
CA THR A 40 8.29 -23.08 20.11
C THR A 40 9.56 -22.50 19.52
N LEU A 41 9.65 -21.16 19.45
CA LEU A 41 10.73 -20.44 18.79
C LEU A 41 11.72 -19.88 19.81
N SER A 42 13.01 -19.95 19.47
CA SER A 42 14.04 -19.25 20.23
C SER A 42 13.83 -17.74 20.11
N SER A 43 14.15 -16.99 21.17
CA SER A 43 14.05 -15.54 21.19
C SER A 43 14.86 -14.87 20.06
N GLU A 44 15.97 -15.47 19.63
CA GLU A 44 16.74 -14.96 18.49
C GLU A 44 16.02 -15.12 17.15
N THR A 45 15.36 -16.27 16.95
CA THR A 45 14.55 -16.52 15.76
C THR A 45 13.35 -15.58 15.70
N LEU A 46 12.76 -15.26 16.86
CA LEU A 46 11.65 -14.31 16.96
C LEU A 46 12.08 -12.88 16.57
N ILE A 47 13.27 -12.44 16.97
CA ILE A 47 13.84 -11.14 16.57
C ILE A 47 14.09 -11.09 15.05
N LEU A 48 14.65 -12.16 14.48
CA LEU A 48 14.86 -12.29 13.02
C LEU A 48 13.53 -12.25 12.26
N TYR A 49 12.52 -12.97 12.75
CA TYR A 49 11.17 -12.96 12.22
C TYR A 49 10.56 -11.55 12.26
N ALA A 50 10.60 -10.88 13.42
CA ALA A 50 10.07 -9.52 13.59
C ALA A 50 10.78 -8.51 12.68
N ARG A 51 12.09 -8.68 12.45
CA ARG A 51 12.86 -7.85 11.53
C ARG A 51 12.43 -8.07 10.07
N CYS A 52 12.27 -9.33 9.64
CA CYS A 52 11.72 -9.65 8.33
C CYS A 52 10.29 -9.10 8.17
N PHE A 53 9.50 -9.10 9.25
CA PHE A 53 8.15 -8.52 9.29
C PHE A 53 8.12 -7.03 9.09
N TRP A 54 8.98 -6.32 9.79
CA TRP A 54 9.09 -4.89 9.58
C TRP A 54 9.52 -4.55 8.13
N ILE A 55 10.45 -5.32 7.55
CA ILE A 55 10.88 -5.15 6.16
C ILE A 55 9.74 -5.45 5.18
N SER A 56 8.96 -6.51 5.39
CA SER A 56 7.84 -6.88 4.51
C SER A 56 6.76 -5.81 4.48
N VAL A 57 6.48 -5.24 5.65
CA VAL A 57 5.54 -4.14 5.85
C VAL A 57 6.01 -2.87 5.15
N LEU A 58 7.30 -2.55 5.24
CA LEU A 58 7.89 -1.40 4.55
C LEU A 58 7.74 -1.53 3.01
N PHE A 59 8.11 -2.68 2.45
CA PHE A 59 7.95 -2.94 1.02
C PHE A 59 6.48 -2.92 0.59
N TYR A 60 5.58 -3.45 1.42
CA TYR A 60 4.14 -3.40 1.17
C TYR A 60 3.62 -1.95 1.11
N MET A 61 4.01 -1.11 2.08
CA MET A 61 3.63 0.30 2.09
C MET A 61 4.15 1.04 0.86
N MET A 62 5.42 0.82 0.48
CA MET A 62 6.01 1.41 -0.73
C MET A 62 5.28 0.93 -1.99
N ALA A 63 4.97 -0.36 -2.11
CA ALA A 63 4.24 -0.92 -3.24
C ALA A 63 2.87 -0.24 -3.40
N LEU A 64 2.09 -0.11 -2.32
CA LEU A 64 0.79 0.57 -2.37
C LEU A 64 0.93 2.04 -2.77
N TRP A 65 1.95 2.73 -2.26
CA TRP A 65 2.17 4.13 -2.57
C TRP A 65 2.51 4.34 -4.06
N PHE A 66 3.45 3.56 -4.59
CA PHE A 66 3.79 3.62 -6.02
C PHE A 66 2.62 3.18 -6.91
N ALA A 67 1.82 2.20 -6.48
CA ALA A 67 0.64 1.77 -7.25
C ALA A 67 -0.37 2.92 -7.42
N LYS A 68 -0.66 3.67 -6.35
CA LYS A 68 -1.53 4.85 -6.40
C LYS A 68 -0.96 5.93 -7.32
N MET A 69 0.36 6.15 -7.28
CA MET A 69 1.05 7.09 -8.17
C MET A 69 0.93 6.67 -9.63
N THR A 70 1.13 5.39 -9.95
CA THR A 70 0.93 4.84 -11.30
C THR A 70 -0.48 5.14 -11.80
N PHE A 71 -1.52 4.83 -11.03
CA PHE A 71 -2.90 5.09 -11.44
C PHE A 71 -3.16 6.58 -11.67
N LEU A 72 -2.74 7.44 -10.74
CA LEU A 72 -2.94 8.89 -10.87
C LEU A 72 -2.19 9.50 -12.05
N LEU A 73 -0.94 9.09 -12.30
CA LEU A 73 -0.15 9.53 -13.45
C LEU A 73 -0.77 9.04 -14.76
N HIS A 74 -1.25 7.80 -14.79
CA HIS A 74 -1.92 7.23 -15.94
C HIS A 74 -3.23 7.97 -16.25
N TYR A 75 -4.05 8.25 -15.23
CA TYR A 75 -5.27 9.03 -15.41
C TYR A 75 -4.99 10.47 -15.83
N TYR A 76 -3.96 11.09 -15.26
CA TYR A 76 -3.52 12.41 -15.68
C TYR A 76 -3.13 12.41 -17.16
N ARG A 77 -2.40 11.40 -17.64
CA ARG A 77 -1.98 11.30 -19.05
C ARG A 77 -3.16 11.03 -20.00
N LEU A 78 -4.11 10.18 -19.60
CA LEU A 78 -5.17 9.70 -20.48
C LEU A 78 -6.45 10.55 -20.44
N MET A 79 -6.75 11.18 -19.29
CA MET A 79 -8.05 11.77 -18.99
C MET A 79 -8.01 13.25 -18.61
N SER A 80 -6.87 13.94 -18.74
CA SER A 80 -6.76 15.40 -18.51
C SER A 80 -7.35 16.24 -19.66
N VAL A 81 -8.62 16.00 -20.00
CA VAL A 81 -9.31 16.65 -21.14
C VAL A 81 -9.62 18.13 -20.87
N SER A 82 -9.77 18.52 -19.59
CA SER A 82 -10.04 19.91 -19.19
C SER A 82 -9.07 20.37 -18.10
N THR A 83 -8.82 21.68 -18.03
CA THR A 83 -7.97 22.31 -17.00
C THR A 83 -8.45 21.99 -15.58
N THR A 84 -9.77 21.93 -15.37
CA THR A 84 -10.36 21.56 -14.07
C THR A 84 -9.99 20.13 -13.69
N MET A 85 -10.12 19.16 -14.61
CA MET A 85 -9.74 17.77 -14.34
C MET A 85 -8.23 17.64 -14.10
N ARG A 86 -7.42 18.36 -14.87
CA ARG A 86 -5.96 18.41 -14.69
C ARG A 86 -5.58 18.86 -13.27
N ASN A 87 -6.23 19.90 -12.76
CA ASN A 87 -6.01 20.40 -11.40
C ASN A 87 -6.48 19.41 -10.33
N ILE A 88 -7.58 18.69 -10.55
CA ILE A 88 -8.06 17.63 -9.65
C ILE A 88 -7.03 16.49 -9.58
N TYR A 89 -6.57 15.97 -10.72
CA TYR A 89 -5.56 14.92 -10.76
C TYR A 89 -4.25 15.34 -10.08
N LEU A 90 -3.77 16.57 -10.33
CA LEU A 90 -2.59 17.11 -9.65
C LEU A 90 -2.80 17.25 -8.14
N GLY A 91 -3.96 17.73 -7.70
CA GLY A 91 -4.32 17.81 -6.29
C GLY A 91 -4.29 16.43 -5.62
N CYS A 92 -4.90 15.42 -6.24
CA CYS A 92 -4.87 14.05 -5.75
C CYS A 92 -3.45 13.48 -5.71
N LEU A 93 -2.62 13.75 -6.73
CA LEU A 93 -1.22 13.33 -6.74
C LEU A 93 -0.43 13.93 -5.57
N ILE A 94 -0.57 15.23 -5.34
CA ILE A 94 0.08 15.92 -4.21
C ILE A 94 -0.38 15.32 -2.88
N LEU A 95 -1.69 15.11 -2.71
CA LEU A 95 -2.24 14.51 -1.50
C LEU A 95 -1.68 13.10 -1.24
N VAL A 96 -1.59 12.26 -2.27
CA VAL A 96 -1.02 10.90 -2.16
C VAL A 96 0.47 10.94 -1.85
N VAL A 97 1.23 11.85 -2.45
CA VAL A 97 2.66 12.03 -2.17
C VAL A 97 2.88 12.47 -0.73
N LEU A 98 2.15 13.50 -0.28
CA LEU A 98 2.26 14.00 1.09
C LEU A 98 1.84 12.95 2.11
N TRP A 99 0.72 12.27 1.86
CA TRP A 99 0.23 11.21 2.74
C TRP A 99 1.21 10.05 2.81
N GLY A 100 1.62 9.47 1.68
CA GLY A 100 2.56 8.35 1.66
C GLY A 100 3.94 8.71 2.21
N GLY A 101 4.42 9.93 1.94
CA GLY A 101 5.64 10.45 2.54
C GLY A 101 5.55 10.54 4.07
N SER A 102 4.41 11.02 4.60
CA SER A 102 4.17 11.07 6.04
C SER A 102 4.15 9.67 6.67
N GLN A 103 3.55 8.67 6.00
CA GLN A 103 3.55 7.28 6.46
C GLN A 103 4.96 6.70 6.49
N GLY A 104 5.75 6.94 5.44
CA GLY A 104 7.14 6.49 5.38
C GLY A 104 7.95 7.05 6.55
N ILE A 105 7.88 8.35 6.79
CA ILE A 105 8.57 9.00 7.92
C ILE A 105 8.09 8.42 9.26
N MET A 106 6.78 8.23 9.43
CA MET A 106 6.22 7.64 10.64
C MET A 106 6.64 6.20 10.88
N ALA A 107 6.87 5.40 9.83
CA ALA A 107 7.36 4.04 9.94
C ALA A 107 8.82 3.99 10.43
N PHE A 108 9.67 4.92 9.99
CA PHE A 108 11.06 5.02 10.49
C PHE A 108 11.15 5.64 11.89
N LEU A 109 10.18 6.48 12.26
CA LEU A 109 10.10 7.12 13.58
C LEU A 109 9.14 6.39 14.54
N GLU A 110 8.80 5.14 14.25
CA GLU A 110 7.87 4.36 15.07
C GLU A 110 8.42 4.09 16.48
N CYS A 111 9.73 3.84 16.58
CA CYS A 111 10.49 3.78 17.83
C CYS A 111 11.84 4.47 17.68
N ILE A 112 12.35 5.01 18.79
CA ILE A 112 13.71 5.57 18.87
C ILE A 112 14.46 4.81 19.97
N PRO A 113 15.52 4.03 19.63
CA PRO A 113 16.04 3.75 18.28
C PRO A 113 15.12 2.79 17.48
N LEU A 114 15.17 2.86 16.14
CA LEU A 114 14.35 2.02 15.25
C LEU A 114 14.52 0.51 15.51
N LYS A 115 15.70 0.10 15.98
CA LYS A 115 15.99 -1.30 16.33
C LYS A 115 15.04 -1.86 17.40
N ALA A 116 14.49 -1.02 18.27
CA ALA A 116 13.53 -1.42 19.29
C ALA A 116 12.18 -1.90 18.71
N VAL A 117 11.91 -1.67 17.40
CA VAL A 117 10.70 -2.19 16.75
C VAL A 117 10.72 -3.72 16.66
N TRP A 118 11.88 -4.34 16.43
CA TRP A 118 12.00 -5.79 16.24
C TRP A 118 12.87 -6.48 17.31
N ASP A 119 13.64 -5.74 18.09
CA ASP A 119 14.48 -6.26 19.16
C ASP A 119 14.04 -5.69 20.52
N PRO A 120 13.26 -6.46 21.31
CA PRO A 120 12.76 -5.99 22.61
C PRO A 120 13.85 -5.90 23.68
N ARG A 121 15.08 -6.37 23.40
CA ARG A 121 16.23 -6.25 24.31
C ARG A 121 16.86 -4.85 24.26
N VAL A 122 16.46 -4.03 23.29
CA VAL A 122 16.96 -2.66 23.11
C VAL A 122 16.01 -1.71 23.81
N ASP A 123 16.51 -1.00 24.82
CA ASP A 123 15.76 0.07 25.47
C ASP A 123 15.46 1.18 24.46
N GLY A 124 14.20 1.29 24.08
CA GLY A 124 13.72 2.27 23.12
C GLY A 124 12.35 2.80 23.48
N LYS A 125 12.10 4.06 23.10
CA LYS A 125 10.80 4.68 23.29
C LYS A 125 9.99 4.57 22.00
N CYS A 126 8.96 3.75 22.03
CA CYS A 126 7.99 3.60 20.95
C CYS A 126 6.80 4.54 21.13
N ARG A 127 6.13 4.89 20.03
CA ARG A 127 4.91 5.71 20.09
C ARG A 127 3.80 4.96 20.84
N PRO A 128 3.03 5.60 21.72
CA PRO A 128 1.87 4.96 22.36
C PRO A 128 0.75 4.70 21.33
N HIS A 129 -0.13 3.74 21.62
CA HIS A 129 -1.32 3.41 20.82
C HIS A 129 -1.03 3.03 19.35
N GLN A 130 0.07 2.31 19.10
CA GLN A 130 0.47 1.89 17.74
C GLN A 130 -0.67 1.18 17.01
N THR A 131 -1.32 0.21 17.65
CA THR A 131 -2.42 -0.55 17.03
C THR A 131 -3.55 0.35 16.53
N THR A 132 -3.97 1.34 17.31
CA THR A 132 -5.02 2.29 16.90
C THR A 132 -4.58 3.13 15.71
N LEU A 133 -3.33 3.61 15.70
CA LEU A 133 -2.78 4.37 14.58
C LEU A 133 -2.69 3.51 13.32
N TRP A 134 -2.26 2.26 13.44
CA TRP A 134 -2.22 1.28 12.35
C TRP A 134 -3.61 1.07 11.74
N TYR A 135 -4.65 0.94 12.57
CA TYR A 135 -6.04 0.84 12.11
C TYR A 135 -6.51 2.08 11.35
N ILE A 136 -6.30 3.27 11.90
CA ILE A 136 -6.69 4.54 11.27
C ILE A 136 -5.98 4.69 9.91
N ASN A 137 -4.68 4.41 9.87
CA ASN A 137 -3.91 4.45 8.63
C ASN A 137 -4.45 3.45 7.60
N GLY A 138 -4.80 2.24 8.02
CA GLY A 138 -5.45 1.24 7.17
C GLY A 138 -6.76 1.74 6.56
N VAL A 139 -7.62 2.37 7.36
CA VAL A 139 -8.90 2.94 6.88
C VAL A 139 -8.65 4.05 5.85
N ILE A 140 -7.76 5.00 6.14
CA ILE A 140 -7.45 6.09 5.22
C ILE A 140 -6.87 5.56 3.90
N ASN A 141 -6.03 4.52 3.99
CA ASN A 141 -5.45 3.89 2.82
C ASN A 141 -6.54 3.29 1.91
N ILE A 142 -7.50 2.55 2.47
CA ILE A 142 -8.64 1.99 1.72
C ILE A 142 -9.50 3.10 1.12
N VAL A 143 -9.83 4.13 1.90
CA VAL A 143 -10.65 5.25 1.42
C VAL A 143 -9.98 5.93 0.22
N SER A 144 -8.66 6.15 0.28
CA SER A 144 -7.93 6.73 -0.85
C SER A 144 -7.88 5.80 -2.08
N ASP A 145 -7.84 4.47 -1.90
CA ASP A 145 -7.94 3.53 -3.04
C ASP A 145 -9.30 3.64 -3.73
N VAL A 146 -10.38 3.65 -2.94
CA VAL A 146 -11.74 3.83 -3.46
C VAL A 146 -11.89 5.17 -4.17
N ALA A 147 -11.35 6.25 -3.59
CA ALA A 147 -11.39 7.58 -4.19
C ALA A 147 -10.69 7.61 -5.56
N ILE A 148 -9.48 7.04 -5.66
CA ILE A 148 -8.71 6.97 -6.91
C ILE A 148 -9.47 6.15 -7.97
N LEU A 149 -10.11 5.04 -7.58
CA LEU A 149 -10.88 4.20 -8.50
C LEU A 149 -12.15 4.89 -9.02
N ILE A 150 -12.82 5.70 -8.20
CA ILE A 150 -14.05 6.41 -8.61
C ILE A 150 -13.75 7.61 -9.50
N LEU A 151 -12.63 8.29 -9.24
CA LEU A 151 -12.23 9.55 -9.90
C LEU A 151 -12.34 9.56 -11.44
N PRO A 152 -11.95 8.52 -12.19
CA PRO A 152 -12.11 8.47 -13.65
C PRO A 152 -13.51 8.08 -14.15
N LEU A 153 -14.40 7.51 -13.32
CA LEU A 153 -15.72 7.04 -13.77
C LEU A 153 -16.56 8.15 -14.43
N PRO A 154 -16.67 9.37 -13.86
CA PRO A 154 -17.43 10.45 -14.50
C PRO A 154 -16.87 10.88 -15.86
N VAL A 155 -15.55 10.81 -16.04
CA VAL A 155 -14.89 11.16 -17.31
C VAL A 155 -15.16 10.08 -18.35
N VAL A 156 -15.04 8.82 -17.97
CA VAL A 156 -15.29 7.65 -18.84
C VAL A 156 -16.74 7.60 -19.32
N TRP A 157 -17.69 8.04 -18.51
CA TRP A 157 -19.11 8.08 -18.89
C TRP A 157 -19.43 9.21 -19.88
N LYS A 158 -18.64 10.29 -19.87
CA LYS A 158 -18.80 11.43 -20.79
C LYS A 158 -18.01 11.27 -22.09
N LEU A 159 -16.91 10.53 -22.09
CA LEU A 159 -16.07 10.31 -23.28
C LEU A 159 -16.51 9.06 -24.07
N ASN A 160 -16.84 9.26 -25.35
CA ASN A 160 -17.14 8.18 -26.29
C ASN A 160 -15.87 7.42 -26.72
N PHE A 161 -15.35 6.56 -25.84
CA PHE A 161 -14.21 5.71 -26.18
C PHE A 161 -14.59 4.58 -27.16
N PRO A 162 -13.69 4.18 -28.07
CA PRO A 162 -13.84 2.96 -28.86
C PRO A 162 -13.94 1.73 -27.95
N ARG A 163 -14.79 0.76 -28.32
CA ARG A 163 -15.21 -0.36 -27.45
C ARG A 163 -14.04 -1.12 -26.80
N THR A 164 -12.93 -1.28 -27.52
CA THR A 164 -11.74 -2.01 -27.04
C THR A 164 -11.06 -1.32 -25.84
N GLN A 165 -10.93 0.01 -25.87
CA GLN A 165 -10.37 0.76 -24.74
C GLN A 165 -11.33 0.75 -23.55
N LYS A 166 -12.64 0.82 -23.81
CA LYS A 166 -13.67 0.74 -22.75
C LYS A 166 -13.62 -0.61 -22.03
N ILE A 167 -13.40 -1.72 -22.74
CA ILE A 167 -13.25 -3.06 -22.14
C ILE A 167 -12.00 -3.14 -21.26
N LEU A 168 -10.84 -2.70 -21.76
CA LEU A 168 -9.58 -2.72 -21.00
C LEU A 168 -9.70 -1.89 -19.71
N LEU A 169 -10.27 -0.70 -19.83
CA LEU A 169 -10.46 0.22 -18.71
C LEU A 169 -11.44 -0.34 -17.67
N SER A 170 -12.57 -0.92 -18.11
CA SER A 170 -13.50 -1.62 -17.22
C SER A 170 -12.87 -2.81 -16.52
N GLY A 171 -11.97 -3.55 -17.19
CA GLY A 171 -11.20 -4.63 -16.58
C GLY A 171 -10.31 -4.14 -15.44
N ILE A 172 -9.59 -3.03 -15.65
CA ILE A 172 -8.74 -2.42 -14.63
C ILE A 172 -9.57 -1.92 -13.44
N PHE A 173 -10.71 -1.25 -13.67
CA PHE A 173 -11.61 -0.83 -12.60
C PHE A 173 -12.20 -2.01 -11.83
N GLY A 174 -12.61 -3.07 -12.54
CA GLY A 174 -13.11 -4.28 -11.92
C GLY A 174 -12.07 -4.92 -11.00
N LEU A 175 -10.81 -4.97 -11.44
CA LEU A 175 -9.70 -5.53 -10.66
C LEU A 175 -9.40 -4.66 -9.42
N GLY A 176 -9.51 -3.34 -9.54
CA GLY A 176 -9.42 -2.41 -8.41
C GLY A 176 -10.58 -2.55 -7.40
N PHE A 177 -11.82 -2.74 -7.87
CA PHE A 177 -12.94 -2.98 -6.97
C PHE A 177 -12.82 -4.32 -6.24
N PHE A 178 -12.29 -5.33 -6.93
CA PHE A 178 -11.99 -6.63 -6.35
C PHE A 178 -10.93 -6.53 -5.23
N THR A 179 -9.85 -5.76 -5.42
CA THR A 179 -8.82 -5.59 -4.38
C THR A 179 -9.35 -4.87 -3.14
N VAL A 180 -10.27 -3.90 -3.32
CA VAL A 180 -10.98 -3.25 -2.20
C VAL A 180 -11.83 -4.27 -1.44
N ALA A 181 -12.58 -5.12 -2.13
CA ALA A 181 -13.41 -6.15 -1.49
C ALA A 181 -12.55 -7.12 -0.65
N VAL A 182 -11.42 -7.59 -1.20
CA VAL A 182 -10.46 -8.44 -0.46
C VAL A 182 -9.90 -7.72 0.77
N SER A 183 -9.63 -6.42 0.68
CA SER A 183 -9.12 -5.63 1.81
C SER A 183 -10.14 -5.49 2.94
N ILE A 184 -11.42 -5.30 2.62
CA ILE A 184 -12.52 -5.27 3.60
C ILE A 184 -12.64 -6.63 4.29
N LEU A 185 -12.60 -7.73 3.53
CA LEU A 185 -12.60 -9.07 4.10
C LEU A 185 -11.43 -9.29 5.05
N ARG A 186 -10.21 -8.88 4.65
CA ARG A 186 -9.01 -8.96 5.50
C ARG A 186 -9.17 -8.23 6.83
N MET A 187 -9.78 -7.04 6.84
CA MET A 187 -10.03 -6.30 8.08
C MET A 187 -10.93 -7.05 9.06
N GLN A 188 -11.88 -7.85 8.58
CA GLN A 188 -12.75 -8.65 9.46
C GLN A 188 -11.97 -9.73 10.21
N TRP A 189 -10.93 -10.29 9.59
CA TRP A 189 -10.04 -11.29 10.19
C TRP A 189 -8.97 -10.69 11.10
N LEU A 190 -8.77 -9.37 11.03
CA LEU A 190 -7.84 -8.66 11.91
C LEU A 190 -8.48 -8.28 13.27
N LYS A 191 -9.70 -8.75 13.57
CA LYS A 191 -10.29 -8.56 14.89
C LYS A 191 -9.37 -9.18 15.95
N PRO A 192 -9.01 -8.45 17.03
CA PRO A 192 -8.20 -9.00 18.09
C PRO A 192 -8.94 -10.18 18.73
N GLN A 193 -8.28 -11.33 18.74
CA GLN A 193 -8.69 -12.47 19.56
C GLN A 193 -8.60 -12.05 21.04
N PRO A 194 -9.66 -12.24 21.85
CA PRO A 194 -9.72 -11.82 23.26
C PRO A 194 -8.76 -12.59 24.19
N ASP A 195 -7.94 -13.49 23.66
CA ASP A 195 -7.16 -14.50 24.38
C ASP A 195 -5.74 -14.03 24.81
N MET A 196 -5.44 -12.73 24.70
CA MET A 196 -4.16 -12.13 25.11
C MET A 196 -4.33 -11.05 26.21
N THR A 197 -5.12 -11.35 27.24
CA THR A 197 -5.05 -10.72 28.57
C THR A 197 -4.55 -11.73 29.57
#